data_AF-B9LWR5-F1
#
_entry.id   AF-B9LWR5-F1
#
_cell.length_a   1.000
_cell.length_b   1.000
_cell.length_c   1.000
_cell.angle_alpha   90.00
_cell.angle_beta   90.00
_cell.angle_gamma   90.00
#
_symmetry.space_group_name_H-M   'P 1'
#
loop_
_entity.id
_entity.type
_entity.pdbx_description
1 polymer ?
#
loop_
_entity_poly.entity_id
_entity_poly.type
_entity_poly.pdbx_seq_one_letter_code
_entity_poly.pdbx_strand_id
1 'polypeptide(L)' 'MTGGESSSEDPIENEFAVESPNQLRGTITDQVLDVTEKDCRREIAREWEQLQRRIEIVGFAIREWNFLAPATERGGARK' A
#
# COMPACT_ATOMS: atom_id res chain seq x y z
N MET A 1 -8.80 -12.28 26.14
CA MET A 1 -8.28 -11.00 25.61
C MET A 1 -7.21 -11.37 24.60
N THR A 2 -7.58 -11.47 23.32
CA THR A 2 -6.69 -11.94 22.25
C THR A 2 -6.96 -11.14 21.00
N GLY A 3 -5.88 -10.65 20.38
CA GLY A 3 -5.83 -10.26 18.98
C GLY A 3 -6.32 -8.83 18.73
N GLY A 4 -5.61 -7.97 18.02
CA GLY A 4 -4.27 -8.10 17.46
C GLY A 4 -3.67 -6.70 17.47
N GLU A 5 -2.35 -6.63 17.60
CA GLU A 5 -1.61 -5.41 17.34
C GLU A 5 -1.98 -4.95 15.94
N SER A 6 -2.71 -3.83 15.88
CA SER A 6 -3.03 -3.09 14.67
C SER A 6 -1.72 -2.54 14.13
N SER A 7 -0.98 -3.41 13.44
CA SER A 7 0.26 -3.06 12.77
C SER A 7 -0.11 -2.45 11.43
N SER A 8 -0.20 -1.12 11.40
CA SER A 8 0.35 -0.20 10.38
C SER A 8 -0.38 1.14 10.54
N GLU A 9 -0.03 1.94 11.54
CA GLU A 9 -0.39 3.36 11.51
C GLU A 9 0.63 4.07 10.61
N ASP A 10 0.44 3.93 9.30
CA ASP A 10 1.10 4.79 8.33
C ASP A 10 0.49 6.20 8.48
N PRO A 11 1.30 7.26 8.64
CA PRO A 11 0.84 8.58 9.11
C PRO A 11 -0.21 9.25 8.21
N ILE A 12 -0.34 8.79 6.97
CA ILE A 12 -1.27 9.32 5.96
C ILE A 12 -2.70 8.83 6.20
N GLU A 13 -2.89 7.59 6.70
CA GLU A 13 -4.22 7.05 6.98
C GLU A 13 -4.89 7.79 8.15
N ASN A 14 -4.11 8.22 9.15
CA ASN A 14 -4.63 8.92 10.33
C ASN A 14 -4.93 10.41 10.08
N GLU A 15 -4.17 11.08 9.22
CA GLU A 15 -4.38 12.51 8.94
C GLU A 15 -5.66 12.76 8.10
N PHE A 16 -5.97 11.85 7.18
CA PHE A 16 -7.09 12.03 6.24
C PHE A 16 -8.21 10.98 6.37
N ALA A 17 -8.06 9.96 7.22
CA ALA A 17 -9.01 8.86 7.42
C ALA A 17 -9.42 8.14 6.11
N VAL A 18 -8.44 7.86 5.25
CA VAL A 18 -8.64 7.22 3.93
C VAL A 18 -7.73 6.01 3.78
N GLU A 19 -8.22 4.97 3.10
CA GLU A 19 -7.54 3.67 2.91
C GLU A 19 -7.07 3.48 1.46
N SER A 20 -7.33 4.45 0.57
CA SER A 20 -6.93 4.38 -0.83
C SER A 20 -6.69 5.76 -1.47
N PRO A 21 -5.85 5.82 -2.53
CA PRO A 21 -5.63 7.05 -3.30
C PRO A 21 -6.92 7.66 -3.87
N ASN A 22 -7.88 6.82 -4.25
CA ASN A 22 -9.18 7.28 -4.77
C ASN A 22 -10.05 7.90 -3.67
N GLN A 23 -10.03 7.36 -2.45
CA GLN A 23 -10.70 7.99 -1.31
C GLN A 23 -10.04 9.33 -0.96
N LEU A 24 -8.71 9.43 -0.98
CA LEU A 24 -8.00 10.70 -0.77
C LEU A 24 -8.43 11.74 -1.83
N ARG A 25 -8.53 11.35 -3.10
CA ARG A 25 -9.09 12.21 -4.17
C ARG A 25 -10.54 12.62 -3.92
N GLY A 26 -11.36 11.74 -3.34
CA GLY A 26 -12.74 12.04 -2.97
C GLY A 26 -12.86 13.21 -1.99
N THR A 27 -11.93 13.31 -1.03
CA THR A 27 -11.92 14.41 -0.05
C THR A 27 -11.71 15.80 -0.67
N ILE A 28 -11.12 15.89 -1.87
CA ILE A 28 -10.90 17.14 -2.61
C ILE A 28 -12.24 17.74 -3.08
N THR A 29 -13.22 16.88 -3.37
CA THR A 29 -14.51 17.28 -3.95
C THR A 29 -15.53 17.62 -2.87
N ASP A 30 -15.38 17.05 -1.68
CA ASP A 30 -16.36 17.13 -0.59
C ASP A 30 -16.13 18.35 0.35
N GLN A 31 -14.95 18.99 0.27
CA GLN A 31 -14.56 20.07 1.18
C GLN A 31 -14.24 21.38 0.44
N VAL A 32 -14.59 22.53 1.04
CA VAL A 32 -14.17 23.86 0.58
C VAL A 32 -12.71 24.07 0.97
N LEU A 33 -11.82 23.48 0.19
CA LEU A 33 -10.37 23.54 0.40
C LEU A 33 -9.77 24.68 -0.43
N ASP A 34 -8.73 25.30 0.11
CA ASP A 34 -7.91 26.25 -0.65
C ASP A 34 -7.12 25.53 -1.76
N VAL A 35 -6.67 26.28 -2.78
CA VAL A 35 -6.00 25.72 -3.97
C VAL A 35 -4.71 24.96 -3.63
N THR A 36 -3.92 25.45 -2.67
CA THR A 36 -2.68 24.82 -2.21
C THR A 36 -2.94 23.49 -1.52
N GLU A 37 -4.00 23.42 -0.70
CA GLU A 37 -4.37 22.18 -0.01
C GLU A 37 -4.94 21.13 -0.98
N LYS A 38 -5.64 21.57 -2.04
CA LYS A 38 -6.09 20.69 -3.13
C LYS A 38 -4.94 20.13 -3.94
N ASP A 39 -3.94 20.96 -4.25
CA ASP A 39 -2.76 20.52 -5.00
C ASP A 39 -1.89 19.57 -4.17
N CYS A 40 -1.72 19.83 -2.87
CA CYS A 40 -1.04 18.92 -1.94
C CYS A 40 -1.72 17.54 -1.90
N ARG A 41 -3.05 17.49 -1.70
CA ARG A 41 -3.80 16.21 -1.71
C ARG A 41 -3.70 15.47 -3.05
N ARG A 42 -3.66 16.20 -4.17
CA ARG A 42 -3.50 15.61 -5.51
C ARG A 42 -2.11 15.02 -5.70
N GLU A 43 -1.07 15.69 -5.20
CA GLU A 43 0.31 15.21 -5.25
C GLU A 43 0.47 13.93 -4.41
N ILE A 44 0.01 13.95 -3.16
CA ILE A 44 0.04 12.77 -2.27
C ILE A 44 -0.71 11.59 -2.90
N ALA A 45 -1.89 11.82 -3.49
CA ALA A 45 -2.64 10.75 -4.16
C ALA A 45 -1.88 10.14 -5.35
N ARG A 46 -1.10 10.94 -6.09
CA ARG A 46 -0.27 10.44 -7.21
C ARG A 46 0.91 9.61 -6.73
N GLU A 47 1.61 10.07 -5.69
CA GLU A 47 2.72 9.33 -5.10
C GLU A 47 2.25 8.00 -4.53
N TRP A 48 1.10 8.00 -3.85
CA TRP A 48 0.51 6.76 -3.33
C TRP A 48 0.12 5.79 -4.44
N GLU A 49 -0.51 6.28 -5.53
CA GLU A 49 -0.84 5.46 -6.71
C GLU A 49 0.43 4.83 -7.33
N GLN A 50 1.54 5.59 -7.38
CA GLN A 50 2.82 5.09 -7.88
C GLN A 50 3.41 4.01 -6.96
N LEU A 51 3.34 4.19 -5.64
CA LEU A 51 3.83 3.21 -4.67
C LEU A 51 3.00 1.91 -4.69
N GLN A 52 1.66 2.01 -4.75
CA GLN A 52 0.80 0.83 -4.85
C GLN A 52 1.11 0.01 -6.10
N ARG A 53 1.27 0.66 -7.27
CA ARG A 53 1.66 -0.04 -8.50
C ARG A 53 3.00 -0.75 -8.38
N ARG A 54 3.97 -0.16 -7.69
CA ARG A 54 5.28 -0.81 -7.45
C ARG A 54 5.13 -2.03 -6.54
N ILE A 55 4.30 -1.95 -5.50
CA ILE A 55 4.01 -3.08 -4.62
C ILE A 55 3.34 -4.22 -5.40
N GLU A 56 2.40 -3.93 -6.30
CA GLU A 56 1.78 -4.94 -7.16
C GLU A 56 2.81 -5.66 -8.05
N ILE A 57 3.69 -4.91 -8.70
CA ILE A 57 4.75 -5.46 -9.57
C ILE A 57 5.72 -6.31 -8.76
N VAL A 58 6.20 -5.83 -7.62
CA VAL A 58 7.12 -6.58 -6.74
C VAL A 58 6.44 -7.83 -6.20
N GLY A 59 5.18 -7.73 -5.78
CA GLY A 59 4.39 -8.87 -5.33
C GLY A 59 4.20 -9.91 -6.43
N PHE A 60 3.99 -9.47 -7.68
CA PHE A 60 3.94 -10.35 -8.84
C PHE A 60 5.29 -11.05 -9.06
N ALA A 61 6.39 -10.29 -9.07
CA ALA A 61 7.73 -10.84 -9.25
C ALA A 61 8.11 -11.87 -8.18
N ILE A 62 7.75 -11.65 -6.91
CA ILE A 62 7.97 -12.60 -5.82
C ILE A 62 7.16 -13.89 -6.03
N ARG A 63 5.89 -13.78 -6.44
CA ARG A 63 5.05 -14.96 -6.73
C ARG A 63 5.58 -15.75 -7.93
N GLU A 64 5.95 -15.06 -9.00
CA GLU A 64 6.56 -15.65 -10.19
C GLU A 64 7.88 -16.35 -9.85
N TRP A 65 8.74 -15.69 -9.07
CA TRP A 65 10.00 -16.27 -8.60
C TRP A 65 9.79 -17.52 -7.75
N ASN A 66 8.84 -17.49 -6.80
CA ASN A 66 8.48 -18.65 -5.99
C ASN A 66 7.90 -19.80 -6.82
N PHE A 67 7.24 -19.50 -7.95
CA PHE A 67 6.72 -20.50 -8.88
C PHE A 67 7.84 -21.13 -9.73
N LEU A 68 8.79 -20.33 -10.23
CA LEU A 68 9.89 -20.79 -11.08
C LEU A 68 11.01 -21.48 -10.30
N ALA A 69 11.24 -21.08 -9.05
CA ALA A 69 12.13 -21.73 -8.12
C ALA A 69 11.30 -22.24 -6.92
N PRO A 70 10.41 -23.25 -7.14
CA PRO A 70 9.67 -23.83 -6.04
C PRO A 70 10.74 -24.43 -5.12
N ALA A 71 10.81 -23.88 -3.89
CA ALA A 71 11.90 -24.09 -2.94
C ALA A 71 12.64 -25.39 -3.23
N THR A 72 13.84 -25.27 -3.81
CA THR A 72 14.77 -26.39 -4.00
C THR A 72 14.77 -27.18 -2.70
N GLU A 73 14.09 -28.32 -2.74
CA GLU A 73 13.81 -29.26 -1.66
C GLU A 73 14.08 -28.72 -0.25
N ARG A 74 13.07 -28.08 0.37
CA ARG A 74 13.04 -27.95 1.83
C ARG A 74 12.70 -29.32 2.45
N GLY A 75 13.60 -30.31 2.26
CA GLY A 75 13.51 -31.64 2.84
C GLY A 75 14.22 -32.71 2.02
N GLY A 76 15.52 -32.95 2.26
CA GLY A 76 16.26 -33.93 1.46
C GLY A 76 17.63 -34.43 1.92
N ALA A 77 18.11 -34.20 3.15
CA ALA A 77 19.21 -35.01 3.70
C ALA A 77 19.20 -35.04 5.24
N ARG A 78 18.45 -36.00 5.79
CA ARG A 78 18.77 -36.58 7.09
C ARG A 78 19.91 -37.59 6.89
N LYS A 79 21.08 -37.34 7.47
CA LYS A 79 21.89 -38.33 8.20
C LYS A 79 23.05 -37.66 8.91
#